data_AF-A0A1N7PPU4-F1
#
_entry.id   AF-A0A1N7PPU4-F1
#
_cell.length_a   1.000
_cell.length_b   1.000
_cell.length_c   1.000
_cell.angle_alpha   90.00
_cell.angle_beta   90.00
_cell.angle_gamma   90.00
#
_symmetry.space_group_name_H-M   'P 1'
#
loop_
_entity.id
_entity.type
_entity.pdbx_description
1 polymer ?
#
loop_
_entity_poly.entity_id
_entity_poly.type
_entity_poly.pdbx_seq_one_letter_code
_entity_poly.pdbx_strand_id
1 'polypeptide(L)'
;MMEISEDSLFQSVKEIIRQSREKVFRIANSTLLLTYWQIGKLIVEDEQQGKERAEYGKYTLKNLSQKLTLEFGKGFDESNLRNMRSFYQTFPICDALRHELSWTHYRLLFKIDNTQKINYYIDGAIQNNWSSRDLKRQINSLAYERVLKHKKASTKSIHSVLKDPYIFEFLGLIPAVPPQRIRIKTNHRSGQNPF
;
A
#
# COMPACT_ATOMS: atom_id res chain seq x y z
N MET A 1 23.15 13.02 38.60
CA MET A 1 23.02 11.87 37.68
C MET A 1 21.67 11.19 37.94
N MET A 2 20.57 11.84 37.55
CA MET A 2 19.20 11.42 37.90
C MET A 2 18.17 11.83 36.82
N GLU A 3 18.55 11.83 35.54
CA GLU A 3 17.64 12.13 34.40
C GLU A 3 17.34 10.90 33.53
N ILE A 4 18.01 9.77 33.74
CA ILE A 4 17.93 8.61 32.83
C ILE A 4 16.71 7.69 33.13
N SER A 5 16.17 7.74 34.35
CA SER A 5 15.11 6.82 34.81
C SER A 5 13.74 7.13 34.20
N GLU A 6 13.37 8.41 34.14
CA GLU A 6 12.03 8.85 33.72
C GLU A 6 11.79 8.61 32.22
N ASP A 7 12.83 8.76 31.41
CA ASP A 7 12.78 8.49 29.98
C ASP A 7 12.71 6.97 29.70
N SER A 8 13.36 6.13 30.53
CA SER A 8 13.33 4.67 30.35
C SER A 8 11.94 4.06 30.56
N LEU A 9 11.20 4.53 31.57
CA LEU A 9 9.82 4.12 31.81
C LEU A 9 8.90 4.59 30.68
N PHE A 10 9.05 5.84 30.26
CA PHE A 10 8.29 6.41 29.15
C PHE A 10 8.52 5.64 27.83
N GLN A 11 9.78 5.34 27.46
CA GLN A 11 10.08 4.55 26.27
C GLN A 11 9.51 3.13 26.36
N SER A 12 9.58 2.50 27.53
CA SER A 12 9.03 1.16 27.75
C SER A 12 7.51 1.13 27.56
N VAL A 13 6.79 2.08 28.16
CA VAL A 13 5.34 2.20 28.01
C VAL A 13 4.96 2.53 26.56
N LYS A 14 5.68 3.46 25.92
CA LYS A 14 5.48 3.82 24.51
C LYS A 14 5.64 2.61 23.58
N GLU A 15 6.64 1.78 23.85
CA GLU A 15 6.90 0.57 23.07
C GLU A 15 5.79 -0.47 23.23
N ILE A 16 5.30 -0.69 24.46
CA ILE A 16 4.14 -1.57 24.72
C ILE A 16 2.89 -1.08 23.96
N ILE A 17 2.63 0.24 23.96
CA ILE A 17 1.51 0.84 23.22
C ILE A 17 1.69 0.62 21.72
N ARG A 18 2.90 0.85 21.18
CA ARG A 18 3.21 0.66 19.75
C ARG A 18 2.97 -0.80 19.34
N GLN A 19 3.54 -1.75 20.07
CA GLN A 19 3.40 -3.18 19.80
C GLN A 19 1.93 -3.63 19.88
N SER A 20 1.19 -3.14 20.88
CA SER A 20 -0.23 -3.46 21.04
C SER A 20 -1.06 -2.93 19.87
N ARG A 21 -0.82 -1.69 19.43
CA ARG A 21 -1.50 -1.11 18.27
C ARG A 21 -1.18 -1.86 16.98
N GLU A 22 0.08 -2.24 16.77
CA GLU A 22 0.49 -3.02 15.60
C GLU A 22 -0.15 -4.40 15.58
N LYS A 23 -0.29 -5.05 16.74
CA LYS A 23 -0.97 -6.35 16.86
C LYS A 23 -2.45 -6.22 16.51
N VAL A 24 -3.15 -5.24 17.09
CA VAL A 24 -4.56 -4.97 16.78
C VAL A 24 -4.74 -4.67 15.30
N PHE A 25 -3.86 -3.84 14.73
CA PHE A 25 -3.90 -3.51 13.30
C PHE A 25 -3.75 -4.76 12.42
N ARG A 26 -2.79 -5.65 12.71
CA ARG A 26 -2.57 -6.88 11.93
C ARG A 26 -3.77 -7.81 11.97
N ILE A 27 -4.36 -7.98 13.16
CA ILE A 27 -5.57 -8.80 13.36
C ILE A 27 -6.73 -8.19 12.57
N ALA A 28 -7.01 -6.89 12.79
CA ALA A 28 -8.10 -6.19 12.11
C ALA A 28 -7.93 -6.22 10.59
N ASN A 29 -6.71 -6.02 10.08
CA ASN A 29 -6.42 -6.08 8.64
C ASN A 29 -6.71 -7.48 8.08
N SER A 30 -6.21 -8.52 8.72
CA SER A 30 -6.41 -9.91 8.25
C SER A 30 -7.87 -10.30 8.26
N THR A 31 -8.60 -9.97 9.32
CA THR A 31 -10.05 -10.18 9.41
C THR A 31 -10.78 -9.41 8.31
N LEU A 32 -10.43 -8.14 8.09
CA LEU A 32 -11.06 -7.32 7.06
C LEU A 32 -10.87 -7.91 5.66
N LEU A 33 -9.64 -8.32 5.33
CA LEU A 33 -9.33 -8.93 4.03
C LEU A 33 -10.10 -10.23 3.84
N LEU A 34 -10.14 -11.11 4.84
CA LEU A 34 -10.90 -12.34 4.79
C LEU A 34 -12.39 -12.08 4.57
N THR A 35 -12.99 -11.17 5.34
CA THR A 35 -14.40 -10.79 5.19
C THR A 35 -14.70 -10.28 3.79
N TYR A 36 -13.87 -9.35 3.28
CA TYR A 36 -14.06 -8.79 1.94
C TYR A 36 -13.86 -9.82 0.84
N TRP A 37 -12.93 -10.75 1.01
CA TRP A 37 -12.74 -11.87 0.10
C TRP A 37 -13.96 -12.80 0.08
N GLN A 38 -14.49 -13.15 1.25
CA GLN A 38 -15.69 -14.00 1.38
C GLN A 38 -16.92 -13.36 0.77
N ILE A 39 -17.13 -12.05 0.99
CA ILE A 39 -18.22 -11.31 0.34
C ILE A 39 -18.05 -11.31 -1.18
N GLY A 40 -16.82 -11.07 -1.66
CA GLY A 40 -16.50 -11.14 -3.08
C GLY A 40 -16.83 -12.50 -3.71
N LYS A 41 -16.49 -13.59 -3.00
CA LYS A 41 -16.82 -14.96 -3.39
C LYS A 41 -18.33 -15.15 -3.54
N LEU A 42 -19.10 -14.78 -2.51
CA LEU A 42 -20.56 -14.92 -2.52
C LEU A 42 -21.21 -14.14 -3.68
N ILE A 43 -20.72 -12.92 -3.96
CA ILE A 43 -21.22 -12.12 -5.08
C ILE A 43 -20.97 -12.83 -6.42
N VAL A 44 -19.77 -13.38 -6.62
CA VAL A 44 -19.43 -14.06 -7.89
C VAL A 44 -20.21 -15.35 -8.05
N GLU A 45 -20.40 -16.13 -6.98
CA GLU A 45 -21.19 -17.37 -7.01
C GLU A 45 -22.67 -17.09 -7.31
N ASP A 46 -23.26 -16.04 -6.73
CA ASP A 46 -24.64 -15.61 -7.02
C ASP A 46 -24.82 -15.16 -8.48
N GLU A 47 -23.88 -14.36 -9.00
CA GLU A 47 -23.90 -13.91 -10.40
C GLU A 47 -23.81 -15.06 -11.41
N GLN A 48 -23.04 -16.11 -11.09
CA GLN A 48 -22.91 -17.30 -11.95
C GLN A 48 -24.18 -18.16 -11.98
N GLN A 49 -24.90 -18.26 -10.86
CA GLN A 49 -26.18 -18.98 -10.79
C GLN A 49 -27.31 -18.21 -11.50
N GLY A 50 -27.26 -16.88 -11.45
CA GLY A 50 -28.21 -15.99 -12.11
C GLY A 50 -27.83 -15.59 -13.54
N LYS A 51 -27.60 -16.56 -14.45
CA LYS A 51 -27.37 -16.35 -15.91
C LYS A 51 -26.60 -15.07 -16.26
N GLU A 52 -25.26 -15.13 -16.23
CA GLU A 52 -24.26 -14.13 -16.67
C GLU A 52 -24.77 -12.98 -17.59
N ARG A 53 -25.53 -12.04 -17.03
CA ARG A 53 -25.89 -10.79 -17.71
C ARG A 53 -25.29 -9.66 -16.91
N ALA A 54 -24.49 -8.82 -17.57
CA ALA A 54 -23.88 -7.65 -16.95
C ALA A 54 -24.93 -6.71 -16.31
N GLU A 55 -26.17 -6.72 -16.81
CA GLU A 55 -27.29 -5.97 -16.21
C GLU A 55 -27.80 -6.59 -14.90
N TYR A 56 -27.83 -7.93 -14.81
CA TYR A 56 -28.25 -8.64 -13.58
C TYR A 56 -27.29 -8.33 -12.45
N GLY A 57 -25.98 -8.49 -12.66
CA GLY A 57 -24.97 -8.18 -11.64
C GLY A 57 -25.01 -6.72 -11.17
N LYS A 58 -25.24 -5.75 -12.08
CA LYS A 58 -25.41 -4.33 -11.71
C LYS A 58 -26.62 -4.10 -10.80
N TYR A 59 -27.76 -4.73 -11.12
CA TYR A 59 -28.97 -4.60 -10.31
C TYR A 59 -28.82 -5.28 -8.94
N THR A 60 -28.23 -6.48 -8.91
CA THR A 60 -27.94 -7.24 -7.69
C THR A 60 -27.05 -6.44 -6.73
N LEU A 61 -25.93 -5.89 -7.23
CA LEU A 61 -25.01 -5.11 -6.40
C LEU A 61 -25.66 -3.83 -5.86
N LYS A 62 -26.46 -3.14 -6.67
CA LYS A 62 -27.18 -1.93 -6.24
C LYS A 62 -28.12 -2.26 -5.08
N ASN A 63 -28.98 -3.26 -5.22
CA ASN A 63 -29.92 -3.66 -4.18
C ASN A 63 -29.22 -4.18 -2.93
N LEU A 64 -28.18 -4.99 -3.09
CA LEU A 64 -27.39 -5.52 -1.98
C LEU A 64 -26.72 -4.38 -1.20
N SER A 65 -26.15 -3.40 -1.91
CA SER A 65 -25.51 -2.24 -1.27
C SER A 65 -26.49 -1.39 -0.45
N GLN A 66 -27.74 -1.21 -0.91
CA GLN A 66 -28.75 -0.46 -0.18
C GLN A 66 -29.09 -1.13 1.16
N LYS A 67 -29.28 -2.46 1.16
CA LYS A 67 -29.56 -3.23 2.37
C LYS A 67 -28.36 -3.24 3.33
N LEU A 68 -27.17 -3.56 2.84
CA LEU A 68 -25.96 -3.64 3.66
C LEU A 68 -25.53 -2.26 4.19
N THR A 69 -25.70 -1.20 3.39
CA THR A 69 -25.39 0.17 3.86
C THR A 69 -26.35 0.61 4.95
N LEU A 70 -27.62 0.22 4.89
CA LEU A 70 -28.60 0.50 5.94
C LEU A 70 -28.26 -0.23 7.25
N GLU A 71 -27.82 -1.49 7.16
CA GLU A 71 -27.55 -2.34 8.33
C GLU A 71 -26.15 -2.10 8.94
N PHE A 72 -25.14 -1.97 8.09
CA PHE A 72 -23.72 -1.93 8.50
C PHE A 72 -23.00 -0.62 8.18
N GLY A 73 -23.68 0.32 7.51
CA GLY A 73 -23.16 1.65 7.19
C GLY A 73 -22.38 1.76 5.88
N LYS A 74 -21.82 2.95 5.64
CA LYS A 74 -21.18 3.37 4.38
C LYS A 74 -20.00 2.51 3.88
N GLY A 75 -19.52 1.56 4.70
CA GLY A 75 -18.48 0.60 4.29
C GLY A 75 -18.97 -0.40 3.23
N PHE A 76 -20.28 -0.53 3.02
CA PHE A 76 -20.87 -1.53 2.11
C PHE A 76 -21.64 -0.89 0.95
N ASP A 77 -21.14 0.26 0.47
CA ASP A 77 -21.66 0.89 -0.73
C ASP A 77 -21.38 0.05 -2.00
N GLU A 78 -22.07 0.40 -3.08
CA GLU A 78 -21.95 -0.32 -4.35
C GLU A 78 -20.51 -0.35 -4.89
N SER A 79 -19.74 0.72 -4.66
CA SER A 79 -18.35 0.80 -5.11
C SER A 79 -17.45 -0.17 -4.35
N ASN A 80 -17.66 -0.34 -3.05
CA ASN A 80 -16.90 -1.27 -2.23
C ASN A 80 -17.29 -2.72 -2.51
N LEU A 81 -18.57 -3.02 -2.74
CA LEU A 81 -18.99 -4.36 -3.16
C LEU A 81 -18.40 -4.75 -4.52
N ARG A 82 -18.35 -3.82 -5.49
CA ARG A 82 -17.64 -4.05 -6.76
C ARG A 82 -16.15 -4.33 -6.55
N ASN A 83 -15.50 -3.62 -5.62
CA ASN A 83 -14.10 -3.89 -5.26
C ASN A 83 -13.93 -5.28 -4.63
N MET A 84 -14.83 -5.70 -3.73
CA MET A 84 -14.81 -7.03 -3.12
C MET A 84 -14.97 -8.14 -4.17
N ARG A 85 -15.89 -7.95 -5.11
CA ARG A 85 -16.06 -8.83 -6.28
C ARG A 85 -14.77 -8.94 -7.10
N SER A 86 -14.19 -7.82 -7.52
CA SER A 86 -12.92 -7.82 -8.26
C SER A 86 -11.77 -8.43 -7.46
N PHE A 87 -11.75 -8.20 -6.14
CA PHE A 87 -10.73 -8.76 -5.26
C PHE A 87 -10.74 -10.29 -5.29
N TYR A 88 -11.91 -10.92 -5.16
CA TYR A 88 -12.03 -12.37 -5.29
C TYR A 88 -11.64 -12.89 -6.68
N GLN A 89 -12.07 -12.20 -7.74
CA GLN A 89 -11.76 -12.58 -9.13
C GLN A 89 -10.25 -12.56 -9.41
N THR A 90 -9.52 -11.57 -8.89
CA THR A 90 -8.06 -11.47 -9.07
C THR A 90 -7.28 -12.40 -8.13
N PHE A 91 -7.78 -12.61 -6.91
CA PHE A 91 -7.12 -13.42 -5.88
C PHE A 91 -8.04 -14.57 -5.42
N PRO A 92 -8.27 -15.60 -6.25
CA PRO A 92 -9.22 -16.68 -5.93
C PRO A 92 -8.74 -17.62 -4.82
N ILE A 93 -7.47 -17.52 -4.39
CA ILE A 93 -6.90 -18.33 -3.30
C ILE A 93 -6.68 -17.41 -2.10
N CYS A 94 -7.53 -17.51 -1.08
CA CYS A 94 -7.45 -16.67 0.12
C CYS A 94 -6.11 -16.84 0.85
N ASP A 95 -5.58 -18.07 0.92
CA ASP A 95 -4.32 -18.36 1.62
C ASP A 95 -3.09 -17.75 0.93
N ALA A 96 -3.24 -17.31 -0.33
CA ALA A 96 -2.18 -16.61 -1.05
C ALA A 96 -2.13 -15.11 -0.69
N LEU A 97 -3.07 -14.60 0.09
CA LEU A 97 -3.07 -13.20 0.52
C LEU A 97 -1.94 -12.94 1.53
N ARG A 98 -1.28 -11.80 1.37
CA ARG A 98 -0.23 -11.28 2.25
C ARG A 98 -0.85 -10.36 3.30
N HIS A 99 -0.65 -10.67 4.58
CA HIS A 99 -1.21 -9.95 5.72
C HIS A 99 -0.52 -8.60 5.98
N GLU A 100 0.68 -8.42 5.42
CA GLU A 100 1.46 -7.19 5.41
C GLU A 100 0.77 -6.10 4.57
N LEU A 101 -0.01 -6.51 3.56
CA LEU A 101 -0.71 -5.60 2.67
C LEU A 101 -2.10 -5.29 3.22
N SER A 102 -2.45 -4.02 3.25
CA SER A 102 -3.80 -3.58 3.65
C SER A 102 -4.81 -3.62 2.50
N TRP A 103 -6.10 -3.51 2.82
CA TRP A 103 -7.18 -3.39 1.82
C TRP A 103 -6.88 -2.34 0.73
N THR A 104 -6.32 -1.18 1.12
CA THR A 104 -5.97 -0.12 0.18
C THR A 104 -4.87 -0.53 -0.81
N HIS A 105 -3.95 -1.42 -0.41
CA HIS A 105 -2.98 -2.00 -1.35
C HIS A 105 -3.66 -2.90 -2.36
N TYR A 106 -4.50 -3.84 -1.90
CA TYR A 106 -5.24 -4.74 -2.79
C TYR A 106 -6.13 -3.98 -3.77
N ARG A 107 -6.76 -2.88 -3.33
CA ARG A 107 -7.53 -1.97 -4.21
C ARG A 107 -6.74 -1.38 -5.37
N LEU A 108 -5.42 -1.27 -5.25
CA LEU A 108 -4.56 -0.85 -6.34
C LEU A 108 -4.15 -2.04 -7.21
N LEU A 109 -3.95 -3.21 -6.58
CA LEU A 109 -3.44 -4.41 -7.25
C LEU A 109 -4.46 -5.08 -8.16
N PHE A 110 -5.71 -5.28 -7.72
CA PHE A 110 -6.72 -5.94 -8.57
C PHE A 110 -7.20 -5.10 -9.76
N LYS A 111 -6.75 -3.85 -9.86
CA LYS A 111 -6.98 -2.99 -11.04
C LYS A 111 -5.96 -3.23 -12.15
N ILE A 112 -4.97 -4.08 -11.90
CA ILE A 112 -3.93 -4.43 -12.86
C ILE A 112 -4.32 -5.75 -13.52
N ASP A 113 -4.40 -5.78 -14.85
CA ASP A 113 -4.87 -6.98 -15.57
C ASP A 113 -3.79 -8.06 -15.78
N ASN A 114 -2.59 -7.86 -15.23
CA ASN A 114 -1.44 -8.76 -15.43
C ASN A 114 -0.94 -9.32 -14.09
N THR A 115 -1.08 -10.64 -13.91
CA THR A 115 -0.68 -11.36 -12.70
C THR A 115 0.81 -11.24 -12.37
N GLN A 116 1.69 -11.24 -13.37
CA GLN A 116 3.14 -11.07 -13.12
C GLN A 116 3.45 -9.66 -12.60
N LYS A 117 2.78 -8.65 -13.16
CA LYS A 117 2.90 -7.26 -12.71
C LYS A 117 2.36 -7.10 -11.28
N ILE A 118 1.22 -7.75 -10.96
CA ILE A 118 0.68 -7.79 -9.59
C ILE A 118 1.71 -8.36 -8.62
N ASN A 119 2.25 -9.55 -8.90
CA ASN A 119 3.19 -10.22 -8.02
C ASN A 119 4.46 -9.39 -7.79
N TYR A 120 5.00 -8.77 -8.85
CA TYR A 120 6.13 -7.84 -8.74
C TYR A 120 5.87 -6.70 -7.73
N TYR A 121 4.67 -6.10 -7.78
CA TYR A 121 4.32 -5.04 -6.86
C TYR A 121 4.02 -5.53 -5.44
N ILE A 122 3.48 -6.74 -5.28
CA ILE A 122 3.30 -7.37 -3.96
C ILE A 122 4.67 -7.58 -3.31
N ASP A 123 5.59 -8.24 -4.02
CA ASP A 123 6.93 -8.54 -3.51
C ASP A 123 7.70 -7.26 -3.20
N GLY A 124 7.67 -6.28 -4.12
CA GLY A 124 8.30 -4.99 -3.93
C GLY A 124 7.71 -4.22 -2.74
N ALA A 125 6.40 -4.27 -2.52
CA ALA A 125 5.76 -3.61 -1.39
C ALA A 125 6.13 -4.23 -0.05
N ILE A 126 6.24 -5.56 0.02
CA ILE A 126 6.63 -6.27 1.25
C ILE A 126 8.11 -6.06 1.55
N GLN A 127 8.99 -6.24 0.57
CA GLN A 127 10.44 -6.12 0.76
C GLN A 127 10.86 -4.71 1.20
N ASN A 128 10.18 -3.68 0.67
CA ASN A 128 10.53 -2.28 0.94
C ASN A 128 9.57 -1.58 1.90
N ASN A 129 8.63 -2.32 2.52
CA ASN A 129 7.59 -1.77 3.39
C ASN A 129 6.85 -0.56 2.77
N TRP A 130 6.51 -0.64 1.48
CA TRP A 130 5.82 0.45 0.80
C TRP A 130 4.46 0.69 1.43
N SER A 131 4.16 1.97 1.72
CA SER A 131 2.79 2.35 2.03
C SER A 131 1.92 2.26 0.77
N SER A 132 0.60 2.28 0.94
CA SER A 132 -0.33 2.30 -0.21
C SER A 132 -0.11 3.50 -1.14
N ARG A 133 0.45 4.60 -0.62
CA ARG A 133 0.85 5.79 -1.41
C ARG A 133 2.11 5.52 -2.22
N ASP A 134 3.10 4.85 -1.63
CA ASP A 134 4.33 4.46 -2.32
C ASP A 134 4.04 3.44 -3.41
N LEU A 135 3.23 2.42 -3.11
CA LEU A 135 2.75 1.46 -4.11
C LEU A 135 2.07 2.17 -5.28
N LYS A 136 1.16 3.12 -5.01
CA LYS A 136 0.51 3.92 -6.06
C LYS A 136 1.52 4.71 -6.90
N ARG A 137 2.51 5.33 -6.26
CA ARG A 137 3.61 6.05 -6.94
C ARG A 137 4.41 5.09 -7.84
N GLN A 138 4.72 3.88 -7.38
CA GLN A 138 5.47 2.88 -8.15
C GLN A 138 4.68 2.27 -9.31
N ILE A 139 3.36 2.13 -9.15
CA ILE A 139 2.46 1.76 -10.25
C ILE A 139 2.44 2.86 -11.31
N ASN A 140 2.28 4.12 -10.89
CA ASN A 140 2.23 5.27 -11.81
C ASN A 140 3.57 5.53 -12.52
N SER A 141 4.70 5.17 -11.91
CA SER A 141 6.04 5.32 -12.51
C SER A 141 6.39 4.20 -13.52
N LEU A 142 5.46 3.29 -13.80
CA LEU A 142 5.65 2.14 -14.70
C LEU A 142 6.93 1.35 -14.33
N ALA A 143 7.18 1.17 -13.03
CA ALA A 143 8.40 0.52 -12.54
C ALA A 143 8.57 -0.89 -13.14
N TYR A 144 7.49 -1.65 -13.26
CA TYR A 144 7.49 -2.98 -13.86
C TYR A 144 7.92 -2.96 -15.34
N GLU A 145 7.35 -2.05 -16.13
CA GLU A 145 7.65 -1.90 -17.54
C GLU A 145 9.12 -1.49 -17.77
N ARG A 146 9.67 -0.67 -16.87
CA ARG A 146 11.09 -0.29 -16.92
C ARG A 146 11.98 -1.50 -16.68
N VAL A 147 11.69 -2.32 -15.67
CA VAL A 147 12.44 -3.58 -15.41
C VAL A 147 12.37 -4.51 -16.64
N LEU A 148 11.21 -4.64 -17.28
CA LEU A 148 11.09 -5.45 -18.50
C LEU A 148 11.91 -4.88 -19.67
N LYS A 149 11.89 -3.55 -19.88
CA LYS A 149 12.72 -2.89 -20.91
C LYS A 149 14.21 -3.10 -20.63
N HIS A 150 14.64 -3.01 -19.37
CA HIS A 150 16.02 -3.24 -18.98
C HIS A 150 16.42 -4.71 -19.10
N LYS A 151 15.57 -5.68 -18.74
CA LYS A 151 15.85 -7.12 -18.95
C LYS A 151 15.98 -7.47 -20.44
N LYS A 152 15.22 -6.79 -21.30
CA LYS A 152 15.37 -6.89 -22.76
C LYS A 152 16.62 -6.17 -23.29
N ALA A 153 17.10 -5.13 -22.61
CA ALA A 153 18.30 -4.37 -22.96
C ALA A 153 19.60 -4.90 -22.32
N SER A 154 19.53 -5.65 -21.22
CA SER A 154 20.69 -6.18 -20.48
C SER A 154 21.35 -7.39 -21.14
N THR A 155 20.79 -7.86 -22.26
CA THR A 155 21.55 -8.60 -23.28
C THR A 155 22.68 -7.73 -23.88
N LYS A 156 22.72 -6.42 -23.60
CA LYS A 156 23.81 -5.49 -23.92
C LYS A 156 24.31 -4.77 -22.65
N SER A 157 25.33 -5.36 -22.03
CA SER A 157 26.28 -4.79 -21.05
C SER A 157 25.75 -4.24 -19.70
N ILE A 158 26.36 -4.77 -18.63
CA ILE A 158 26.16 -4.48 -17.20
C ILE A 158 26.36 -2.99 -16.86
N HIS A 159 27.17 -2.25 -17.64
CA HIS A 159 27.46 -0.83 -17.39
C HIS A 159 26.26 0.12 -17.57
N SER A 160 25.21 -0.30 -18.28
CA SER A 160 23.99 0.49 -18.46
C SER A 160 23.09 0.49 -17.22
N VAL A 161 23.22 -0.55 -16.38
CA VAL A 161 22.41 -0.79 -15.16
C VAL A 161 22.88 0.11 -14.01
N LEU A 162 24.15 0.48 -13.95
CA LEU A 162 24.70 1.27 -12.83
C LEU A 162 24.51 2.79 -12.98
N LYS A 163 23.96 3.26 -14.10
CA LYS A 163 23.76 4.70 -14.37
C LYS A 163 22.37 5.22 -14.02
N ASP A 164 21.45 4.36 -13.58
CA ASP A 164 20.12 4.79 -13.17
C ASP A 164 20.15 5.22 -11.68
N PRO A 165 19.87 6.50 -11.36
CA PRO A 165 19.78 6.97 -9.98
C PRO A 165 18.80 6.15 -9.12
N TYR A 166 17.79 5.51 -9.73
CA TYR A 166 16.78 4.71 -9.05
C TYR A 166 17.19 3.27 -8.79
N ILE A 167 18.26 2.76 -9.44
CA ILE A 167 18.80 1.44 -9.12
C ILE A 167 19.49 1.47 -7.75
N PHE A 168 20.04 2.60 -7.34
CA PHE A 168 20.54 2.79 -5.98
C PHE A 168 19.40 2.86 -4.94
N GLU A 169 18.24 3.43 -5.29
CA GLU A 169 17.03 3.39 -4.43
C GLU A 169 16.48 1.96 -4.33
N PHE A 170 16.48 1.20 -5.43
CA PHE A 170 16.03 -0.19 -5.48
C PHE A 170 16.97 -1.18 -4.75
N LEU A 171 18.29 -0.95 -4.80
CA LEU A 171 19.27 -1.77 -4.10
C LEU A 171 19.46 -1.38 -2.61
N GLY A 172 18.74 -0.36 -2.13
CA GLY A 172 18.89 0.13 -0.75
C GLY A 172 20.25 0.77 -0.46
N LEU A 173 20.99 1.21 -1.50
CA LEU A 173 22.37 1.70 -1.41
C LEU A 173 22.46 3.23 -1.21
N ILE A 174 21.38 3.92 -0.87
CA ILE A 174 21.43 5.33 -0.48
C ILE A 174 21.69 5.41 1.03
N PRO A 175 22.85 5.87 1.51
CA PRO A 175 23.04 6.17 2.92
C PRO A 175 22.16 7.36 3.33
N ALA A 176 21.73 7.35 4.58
CA ALA A 176 20.84 8.32 5.21
C ALA A 176 21.03 9.76 4.72
N VAL A 177 19.91 10.43 4.46
CA VAL A 177 19.84 11.86 4.16
C VAL A 177 20.79 12.63 5.11
N PRO A 178 21.81 13.35 4.60
CA PRO A 178 22.67 14.11 5.47
C PRO A 178 21.86 15.24 6.12
N PRO A 179 22.13 15.59 7.40
CA PRO A 179 21.36 16.58 8.13
C PRO A 179 21.38 17.91 7.38
N GLN A 180 20.19 18.49 7.16
CA GLN A 180 20.04 19.81 6.58
C GLN A 180 20.83 20.81 7.45
N ARG A 181 21.87 21.41 6.86
CA ARG A 181 22.59 22.53 7.50
C ARG A 181 21.61 23.69 7.64
N ILE A 182 21.14 23.92 8.87
CA ILE A 182 20.49 25.16 9.28
C ILE A 182 21.49 26.29 9.05
N ARG A 183 21.23 27.16 8.07
CA ARG A 183 21.96 28.42 7.91
C ARG A 183 21.53 29.36 9.04
N ILE A 184 22.33 29.42 10.09
CA ILE A 184 22.25 30.50 11.10
C ILE A 184 22.66 31.79 10.37
N LYS A 185 21.71 32.70 10.16
CA LYS A 185 22.04 34.08 9.76
C LYS A 185 22.68 34.76 10.98
N THR A 186 24.00 34.90 10.97
CA THR A 186 24.71 35.76 11.91
C THR A 186 24.35 37.21 11.61
N ASN A 187 23.63 37.84 12.52
CA ASN A 187 23.28 39.25 12.49
C ASN A 187 24.57 40.05 12.81
N HIS A 188 25.18 40.68 11.81
CA HIS A 188 26.24 41.66 12.02
C HIS A 188 25.61 43.04 12.11
N ARG A 189 25.55 43.59 13.34
CA ARG A 189 25.28 45.00 13.60
C ARG A 189 26.57 45.80 13.36
N SER A 190 26.55 46.64 12.35
CA SER A 190 27.30 47.89 12.25
C SER A 190 26.29 48.90 11.69
N GLY A 191 25.71 49.81 12.45
CA GLY A 191 26.41 50.80 13.26
C GLY A 191 26.70 52.01 12.37
N GLN A 192 25.71 52.88 12.20
CA GLN A 192 25.86 54.32 11.91
C GLN A 192 24.47 54.99 11.81
N ASN A 193 24.09 55.68 12.89
CA ASN A 193 23.40 56.97 12.84
C ASN A 193 24.51 58.04 12.69
N PRO A 194 24.28 59.35 12.41
CA PRO A 194 23.03 60.10 12.47
C PRO A 194 22.79 61.07 11.28
N PHE A 195 21.59 61.62 11.15
CA PHE A 195 21.26 63.06 11.16
C PHE A 195 19.76 63.24 10.93
#